data_AF-A0A1J9QH91-F1
#
_entry.id   AF-A0A1J9QH91-F1
#
_cell.length_a   1.000
_cell.length_b   1.000
_cell.length_c   1.000
_cell.angle_alpha   90.00
_cell.angle_beta   90.00
_cell.angle_gamma   90.00
#
_symmetry.space_group_name_H-M   'P 1'
#
loop_
_entity.id
_entity.type
_entity.pdbx_description
1 polymer ?
#
loop_
_entity_poly.entity_id
_entity_poly.type
_entity_poly.pdbx_seq_one_letter_code
_entity_poly.pdbx_strand_id
1 'polypeptide(L)'
;MRRQLEEVLTASTSDSDVVNKMQQRIERVTEDLKCLNAFYNISFSPERVNRLQEYYKEQLNDLSKEDFDSFTLQNKIDYLLLRNYLQRNVRQLDLDTQRDKKMQPLLPFAPTIINLCQERQKMKNVNGQRAASDLNDATRLISEIKQRIEAGKVTIEKSSALRGVKATDELRNHLQEWFDFFNGYDPLFTWWVSEPYGKIAKALEDLTPLIREKLVGIAPGDEGDAIVGEPIGREGLLADLEAEMIPYSPEELLSIGESEYTWCEAEMIKASTELGYGRNWHQALEYVKTLHVEPGQQTQLVHDLALEAIEYVTKHDLVTVPPLAAETWRMFMISPERQKQSPFFLGGEKIMVSYPTSDMDHESKLMSMRGNNIHFARATVFHELIPGHHLQMYVNARHRAYRQLFFTPFWIEGDALYWEMILWDKKFPATPENKIGMLFWRMHRCVRIIFSLNFHLGLMSAGECVNQLVERVGHERATAEGEVRRSFGGDYTPLYQAGYMLGALQLYALRKEVVDSGMMMPEKEFHDRILKENHMPIELLRALFKELPVEREFKANWRFYES
;
A
#
# COMPACT_ATOMS: atom_id res chain seq x y z
N MET A 1 -2.77 -37.39 -42.95
CA MET A 1 -1.78 -37.15 -41.88
C MET A 1 -1.05 -35.81 -42.00
N ARG A 2 -0.34 -35.47 -43.08
CA ARG A 2 0.37 -34.15 -43.16
C ARG A 2 -0.55 -32.91 -43.10
N ARG A 3 -1.74 -32.94 -43.73
CA ARG A 3 -2.72 -31.84 -43.65
C ARG A 3 -3.38 -31.65 -42.28
N GLN A 4 -3.56 -32.72 -41.50
CA GLN A 4 -4.11 -32.65 -40.15
C GLN A 4 -3.07 -32.19 -39.11
N LEU A 5 -1.77 -32.37 -39.39
CA LEU A 5 -0.68 -31.84 -38.56
C LEU A 5 -0.47 -30.33 -38.79
N GLU A 6 -0.68 -29.83 -40.01
CA GLU A 6 -0.64 -28.39 -40.31
C GLU A 6 -1.81 -27.63 -39.66
N GLU A 7 -3.04 -28.16 -39.68
CA GLU A 7 -4.20 -27.52 -39.02
C GLU A 7 -4.06 -27.45 -37.49
N VAL A 8 -3.43 -28.44 -36.85
CA VAL A 8 -3.17 -28.46 -35.40
C VAL A 8 -2.02 -27.51 -35.01
N LEU A 9 -1.05 -27.29 -35.91
CA LEU A 9 0.04 -26.33 -35.71
C LEU A 9 -0.41 -24.87 -35.96
N THR A 10 -1.31 -24.62 -36.91
CA THR A 10 -1.82 -23.27 -37.17
C THR A 10 -2.86 -22.77 -36.15
N ALA A 11 -3.60 -23.68 -35.51
CA ALA A 11 -4.51 -23.33 -34.41
C ALA A 11 -3.74 -23.00 -33.11
N SER A 12 -2.53 -23.55 -32.93
CA SER A 12 -1.66 -23.26 -31.79
C SER A 12 -0.92 -21.92 -31.91
N THR A 13 -0.71 -21.41 -33.13
CA THR A 13 0.06 -20.17 -33.36
C THR A 13 -0.80 -18.90 -33.26
N SER A 14 -2.11 -18.98 -33.55
CA SER A 14 -2.98 -17.80 -33.44
C SER A 14 -3.27 -17.42 -31.99
N ASP A 15 -3.45 -18.39 -31.09
CA ASP A 15 -3.63 -18.10 -29.66
C ASP A 15 -2.32 -17.65 -29.00
N SER A 16 -1.16 -18.18 -29.41
CA SER A 16 0.13 -17.73 -28.87
C SER A 16 0.50 -16.30 -29.30
N ASP A 17 0.14 -15.89 -30.52
CA ASP A 17 0.44 -14.54 -31.02
C ASP A 17 -0.45 -13.46 -30.38
N VAL A 18 -1.70 -13.78 -30.05
CA VAL A 18 -2.64 -12.83 -29.39
C VAL A 18 -2.37 -12.75 -27.88
N VAL A 19 -2.10 -13.88 -27.20
CA VAL A 19 -1.67 -13.91 -25.79
C VAL A 19 -0.40 -13.07 -25.56
N ASN A 20 0.45 -12.93 -26.58
CA ASN A 20 1.68 -12.14 -26.49
C ASN A 20 1.44 -10.62 -26.60
N LYS A 21 0.38 -10.16 -27.27
CA LYS A 21 0.23 -8.73 -27.62
C LYS A 21 -0.07 -7.84 -26.41
N MET A 22 -1.03 -8.22 -25.57
CA MET A 22 -1.37 -7.41 -24.39
C MET A 22 -0.30 -7.49 -23.31
N GLN A 23 0.29 -8.68 -23.09
CA GLN A 23 1.45 -8.85 -22.21
C GLN A 23 2.60 -7.91 -22.63
N GLN A 24 3.06 -7.96 -23.88
CA GLN A 24 4.15 -7.11 -24.38
C GLN A 24 3.83 -5.62 -24.22
N ARG A 25 2.56 -5.23 -24.45
CA ARG A 25 2.12 -3.85 -24.26
C ARG A 25 2.24 -3.42 -22.80
N ILE A 26 1.82 -4.26 -21.85
CA ILE A 26 1.91 -3.97 -20.41
C ILE A 26 3.37 -3.89 -19.95
N GLU A 27 4.21 -4.80 -20.40
CA GLU A 27 5.65 -4.79 -20.12
C GLU A 27 6.31 -3.52 -20.66
N ARG A 28 6.02 -3.13 -21.92
CA ARG A 28 6.50 -1.88 -22.50
C ARG A 28 6.05 -0.67 -21.70
N VAL A 29 4.76 -0.58 -21.36
CA VAL A 29 4.24 0.54 -20.56
C VAL A 29 4.94 0.62 -19.21
N THR A 30 5.22 -0.53 -18.59
CA THR A 30 5.93 -0.63 -17.31
C THR A 30 7.33 -0.06 -17.42
N GLU A 31 8.12 -0.48 -18.42
CA GLU A 31 9.49 0.00 -18.60
C GLU A 31 9.55 1.47 -19.03
N ASP A 32 8.66 1.91 -19.92
CA ASP A 32 8.56 3.31 -20.35
C ASP A 32 8.26 4.23 -19.14
N LEU A 33 7.37 3.81 -18.24
CA LEU A 33 7.09 4.55 -17.01
C LEU A 33 8.28 4.59 -16.06
N LYS A 34 9.09 3.53 -15.98
CA LYS A 34 10.35 3.58 -15.19
C LYS A 34 11.28 4.65 -15.77
N CYS A 35 11.47 4.69 -17.08
CA CYS A 35 12.30 5.69 -17.74
C CYS A 35 11.77 7.12 -17.54
N LEU A 36 10.47 7.34 -17.75
CA LEU A 36 9.85 8.65 -17.57
C LEU A 36 9.94 9.12 -16.12
N ASN A 37 9.70 8.24 -15.15
CA ASN A 37 9.77 8.59 -13.74
C ASN A 37 11.20 8.88 -13.27
N ALA A 38 12.18 8.14 -13.77
CA ALA A 38 13.59 8.37 -13.46
C ALA A 38 14.10 9.68 -14.07
N PHE A 39 13.68 10.02 -15.29
CA PHE A 39 14.14 11.24 -15.97
C PHE A 39 13.43 12.50 -15.43
N TYR A 40 12.10 12.49 -15.39
CA TYR A 40 11.30 13.60 -14.88
C TYR A 40 11.12 13.47 -13.37
N ASN A 41 12.21 13.60 -12.61
CA ASN A 41 12.27 13.17 -11.22
C ASN A 41 11.66 14.15 -10.18
N ILE A 42 11.38 15.41 -10.53
CA ILE A 42 10.71 16.36 -9.62
C ILE A 42 9.20 16.22 -9.73
N SER A 43 8.59 15.66 -8.69
CA SER A 43 7.22 15.13 -8.61
C SER A 43 6.13 16.14 -9.00
N PHE A 44 6.29 17.39 -8.61
CA PHE A 44 5.33 18.48 -8.83
C PHE A 44 5.78 19.47 -9.92
N SER A 45 6.84 19.14 -10.69
CA SER A 45 7.28 20.02 -11.78
C SER A 45 6.28 20.03 -12.94
N PRO A 46 5.97 21.21 -13.53
CA PRO A 46 5.03 21.28 -14.65
C PRO A 46 5.43 20.40 -15.86
N GLU A 47 6.74 20.28 -16.12
CA GLU A 47 7.23 19.45 -17.22
C GLU A 47 6.96 17.96 -17.00
N ARG A 48 7.17 17.44 -15.78
CA ARG A 48 6.84 16.06 -15.42
C ARG A 48 5.35 15.79 -15.60
N VAL A 49 4.52 16.65 -15.01
CA VAL A 49 3.05 16.49 -15.06
C VAL A 49 2.57 16.45 -16.51
N ASN A 50 3.01 17.41 -17.33
CA ASN A 50 2.62 17.48 -18.73
C ASN A 50 3.08 16.24 -19.52
N ARG A 51 4.33 15.81 -19.34
CA ARG A 51 4.87 14.67 -20.09
C ARG A 51 4.18 13.36 -19.70
N LEU A 52 3.93 13.12 -18.42
CA LEU A 52 3.22 11.92 -17.97
C LEU A 52 1.76 11.94 -18.43
N GLN A 53 1.07 13.09 -18.35
CA GLN A 53 -0.29 13.24 -18.87
C GLN A 53 -0.37 12.94 -20.37
N GLU A 54 0.56 13.48 -21.16
CA GLU A 54 0.66 13.21 -22.60
C GLU A 54 0.87 11.70 -22.84
N TYR A 55 1.86 11.09 -22.19
CA TYR A 55 2.14 9.67 -22.32
C TYR A 55 0.93 8.80 -21.99
N TYR A 56 0.24 9.03 -20.87
CA TYR A 56 -0.94 8.24 -20.51
C TYR A 56 -2.08 8.40 -21.51
N LYS A 57 -2.32 9.62 -22.02
CA LYS A 57 -3.34 9.89 -23.04
C LYS A 57 -2.99 9.24 -24.37
N GLU A 58 -1.72 9.26 -24.77
CA GLU A 58 -1.21 8.55 -25.95
C GLU A 58 -1.44 7.05 -25.83
N GLN A 59 -1.07 6.45 -24.69
CA GLN A 59 -1.27 5.01 -24.46
C GLN A 59 -2.77 4.64 -24.44
N LEU A 60 -3.63 5.46 -23.85
CA LEU A 60 -5.09 5.25 -23.88
C LEU A 60 -5.66 5.31 -25.30
N ASN A 61 -5.23 6.31 -26.09
CA ASN A 61 -5.65 6.46 -27.47
C ASN A 61 -5.12 5.35 -28.37
N ASP A 62 -3.92 4.82 -28.11
CA ASP A 62 -3.40 3.68 -28.84
C ASP A 62 -4.12 2.38 -28.46
N LEU A 63 -4.36 2.17 -27.15
CA LEU A 63 -5.10 1.03 -26.63
C LEU A 63 -6.52 0.98 -27.21
N SER A 64 -7.22 2.11 -27.35
CA SER A 64 -8.58 2.16 -27.88
C SER A 64 -8.72 1.70 -29.35
N LYS A 65 -7.61 1.64 -30.11
CA LYS A 65 -7.60 1.16 -31.50
C LYS A 65 -7.54 -0.35 -31.63
N GLU A 66 -7.31 -1.06 -30.53
CA GLU A 66 -7.28 -2.52 -30.51
C GLU A 66 -8.67 -3.12 -30.84
N ASP A 67 -8.66 -4.25 -31.54
CA ASP A 67 -9.87 -5.03 -31.80
C ASP A 67 -10.23 -5.88 -30.57
N PHE A 68 -10.84 -5.21 -29.58
CA PHE A 68 -11.22 -5.81 -28.30
C PHE A 68 -12.08 -7.07 -28.47
N ASP A 69 -12.96 -7.13 -29.47
CA ASP A 69 -13.90 -8.25 -29.62
C ASP A 69 -13.20 -9.53 -30.08
N SER A 70 -12.10 -9.39 -30.82
CA SER A 70 -11.23 -10.50 -31.24
C SER A 70 -10.42 -11.13 -30.10
N PHE A 71 -10.32 -10.46 -28.94
CA PHE A 71 -9.50 -10.94 -27.84
C PHE A 71 -10.12 -12.11 -27.09
N THR A 72 -9.26 -13.04 -26.67
CA THR A 72 -9.59 -14.03 -25.63
C THR A 72 -10.00 -13.31 -24.34
N LEU A 73 -10.74 -13.98 -23.46
CA LEU A 73 -11.18 -13.39 -22.19
C LEU A 73 -9.98 -12.88 -21.37
N GLN A 74 -8.88 -13.62 -21.32
CA GLN A 74 -7.64 -13.20 -20.66
C GLN A 74 -7.09 -11.88 -21.21
N ASN A 75 -7.03 -11.73 -22.53
CA ASN A 75 -6.56 -10.49 -23.16
C ASN A 75 -7.56 -9.33 -23.00
N LYS A 76 -8.87 -9.61 -22.93
CA LYS A 76 -9.89 -8.62 -22.56
C LYS A 76 -9.66 -8.11 -21.13
N ILE A 77 -9.35 -9.00 -20.18
CA ILE A 77 -8.99 -8.60 -18.81
C ILE A 77 -7.71 -7.74 -18.81
N ASP A 78 -6.65 -8.16 -19.50
CA ASP A 78 -5.41 -7.40 -19.57
C ASP A 78 -5.60 -6.01 -20.21
N TYR A 79 -6.46 -5.91 -21.22
CA TYR A 79 -6.90 -4.63 -21.79
C TYR A 79 -7.57 -3.75 -20.74
N LEU A 80 -8.53 -4.29 -19.98
CA LEU A 80 -9.27 -3.54 -18.96
C LEU A 80 -8.35 -3.08 -17.82
N LEU A 81 -7.43 -3.95 -17.37
CA LEU A 81 -6.42 -3.63 -16.37
C LEU A 81 -5.55 -2.45 -16.81
N LEU A 82 -4.99 -2.53 -18.02
CA LEU A 82 -4.14 -1.45 -18.54
C LEU A 82 -4.92 -0.16 -18.72
N ARG A 83 -6.13 -0.22 -19.27
CA ARG A 83 -6.96 0.99 -19.45
C ARG A 83 -7.29 1.63 -18.10
N ASN A 84 -7.76 0.86 -17.13
CA ASN A 84 -8.14 1.38 -15.82
C ASN A 84 -6.92 1.98 -15.10
N TYR A 85 -5.76 1.33 -15.19
CA TYR A 85 -4.49 1.85 -14.67
C TYR A 85 -4.15 3.21 -15.29
N LEU A 86 -4.17 3.33 -16.62
CA LEU A 86 -3.85 4.58 -17.31
C LEU A 86 -4.86 5.69 -16.97
N GLN A 87 -6.17 5.39 -16.95
CA GLN A 87 -7.22 6.35 -16.57
C GLN A 87 -7.06 6.83 -15.13
N ARG A 88 -6.79 5.92 -14.19
CA ARG A 88 -6.52 6.25 -12.79
C ARG A 88 -5.34 7.20 -12.67
N ASN A 89 -4.24 6.94 -13.38
CA ASN A 89 -3.04 7.76 -13.31
C ASN A 89 -3.23 9.16 -13.93
N VAL A 90 -4.03 9.30 -15.00
CA VAL A 90 -4.42 10.62 -15.51
C VAL A 90 -5.17 11.42 -14.44
N ARG A 91 -6.19 10.81 -13.83
CA ARG A 91 -6.98 11.45 -12.78
C ARG A 91 -6.13 11.80 -11.55
N GLN A 92 -5.21 10.91 -11.16
CA GLN A 92 -4.33 11.12 -10.03
C GLN A 92 -3.41 12.33 -10.25
N LEU A 93 -2.82 12.47 -11.45
CA LEU A 93 -2.02 13.64 -11.80
C LEU A 93 -2.82 14.94 -11.73
N ASP A 94 -4.09 14.93 -12.15
CA ASP A 94 -4.96 16.10 -12.08
C ASP A 94 -5.26 16.48 -10.61
N LEU A 95 -5.55 15.49 -9.76
CA LEU A 95 -5.79 15.70 -8.33
C LEU A 95 -4.54 16.20 -7.60
N ASP A 96 -3.38 15.60 -7.86
CA ASP A 96 -2.12 16.04 -7.27
C ASP A 96 -1.75 17.45 -7.73
N THR A 97 -1.96 17.78 -9.01
CA THR A 97 -1.77 19.16 -9.50
C THR A 97 -2.63 20.18 -8.75
N GLN A 98 -3.89 19.82 -8.42
CA GLN A 98 -4.76 20.69 -7.63
C GLN A 98 -4.26 20.85 -6.19
N ARG A 99 -3.76 19.78 -5.57
CA ARG A 99 -3.18 19.81 -4.22
C ARG A 99 -1.87 20.59 -4.20
N ASP A 100 -1.03 20.42 -5.21
CA ASP A 100 0.25 21.11 -5.33
C ASP A 100 0.07 22.63 -5.47
N LYS A 101 -0.99 23.08 -6.14
CA LYS A 101 -1.37 24.50 -6.18
C LYS A 101 -1.63 25.08 -4.78
N LYS A 102 -2.17 24.29 -3.84
CA LYS A 102 -2.43 24.75 -2.48
C LYS A 102 -1.14 25.00 -1.69
N MET A 103 -0.06 24.27 -1.97
CA MET A 103 1.25 24.47 -1.31
C MET A 103 2.12 25.56 -1.95
N GLN A 104 1.85 25.96 -3.20
CA GLN A 104 2.63 26.97 -3.92
C GLN A 104 2.93 28.27 -3.13
N PRO A 105 2.02 28.82 -2.30
CA PRO A 105 2.33 30.00 -1.49
C PRO A 105 3.53 29.85 -0.54
N LEU A 106 3.91 28.61 -0.18
CA LEU A 106 5.09 28.31 0.63
C LEU A 106 6.37 28.20 -0.19
N LEU A 107 6.27 28.02 -1.50
CA LEU A 107 7.38 27.64 -2.38
C LEU A 107 7.63 28.63 -3.52
N PRO A 108 7.70 29.96 -3.27
CA PRO A 108 7.90 30.95 -4.34
C PRO A 108 9.24 30.77 -5.08
N PHE A 109 10.21 30.11 -4.44
CA PHE A 109 11.55 29.81 -4.97
C PHE A 109 11.60 28.55 -5.84
N ALA A 110 10.58 27.69 -5.80
CA ALA A 110 10.60 26.39 -6.46
C ALA A 110 10.82 26.46 -7.99
N PRO A 111 10.20 27.38 -8.76
CA PRO A 111 10.42 27.46 -10.20
C PRO A 111 11.89 27.65 -10.58
N THR A 112 12.64 28.41 -9.78
CA THR A 112 14.08 28.65 -10.01
C THR A 112 14.88 27.37 -9.86
N ILE A 113 14.69 26.64 -8.75
CA ILE A 113 15.40 25.38 -8.47
C ILE A 113 15.02 24.32 -9.52
N ILE A 114 13.73 24.20 -9.83
CA ILE A 114 13.22 23.27 -10.85
C ILE A 114 13.91 23.53 -12.20
N ASN A 115 13.98 24.80 -12.63
CA ASN A 115 14.62 25.14 -13.90
C ASN A 115 16.11 24.74 -13.91
N LEU A 116 16.88 25.06 -12.86
CA LEU A 116 18.30 24.67 -12.78
C LEU A 116 18.49 23.15 -12.91
N CYS A 117 17.67 22.37 -12.19
CA CYS A 117 17.73 20.92 -12.24
C CYS A 117 17.35 20.37 -13.63
N GLN A 118 16.28 20.90 -14.24
CA GLN A 118 15.82 20.47 -15.56
C GLN A 118 16.76 20.88 -16.70
N GLU A 119 17.46 22.00 -16.59
CA GLU A 119 18.50 22.38 -17.55
C GLU A 119 19.68 21.41 -17.51
N ARG A 120 20.07 20.95 -16.32
CA ARG A 120 21.05 19.86 -16.18
C ARG A 120 20.53 18.56 -16.80
N GLN A 121 19.29 18.16 -16.54
CA GLN A 121 18.70 16.93 -17.11
C GLN A 121 18.73 16.95 -18.65
N LYS A 122 18.54 18.13 -19.24
CA LYS A 122 18.62 18.36 -20.69
C LYS A 122 20.04 18.53 -21.21
N MET A 123 21.06 18.32 -20.36
CA MET A 123 22.48 18.49 -20.68
C MET A 123 22.81 19.87 -21.27
N LYS A 124 22.08 20.91 -20.83
CA LYS A 124 22.42 22.28 -21.22
C LYS A 124 23.69 22.73 -20.50
N ASN A 125 24.51 23.51 -21.19
CA ASN A 125 25.67 24.15 -20.57
C ASN A 125 25.23 25.10 -19.45
N VAL A 126 25.86 24.98 -18.29
CA VAL A 126 25.59 25.85 -17.15
C VAL A 126 26.32 27.19 -17.32
N ASN A 127 25.62 28.28 -17.06
CA ASN A 127 26.25 29.59 -16.88
C ASN A 127 26.39 29.84 -15.38
N GLY A 128 27.60 29.67 -14.83
CA GLY A 128 27.86 29.81 -13.40
C GLY A 128 27.43 31.15 -12.81
N GLN A 129 27.65 32.26 -13.54
CA GLN A 129 27.27 33.59 -13.07
C GLN A 129 25.75 33.75 -12.98
N ARG A 130 25.02 33.29 -14.00
CA ARG A 130 23.55 33.30 -13.99
C ARG A 130 23.01 32.39 -12.88
N ALA A 131 23.53 31.17 -12.78
CA ALA A 131 23.12 30.23 -11.75
C ALA A 131 23.33 30.81 -10.34
N ALA A 132 24.47 31.45 -10.08
CA ALA A 132 24.73 32.14 -8.81
C ALA A 132 23.71 33.26 -8.52
N SER A 133 23.33 34.04 -9.53
CA SER A 133 22.26 35.06 -9.39
C SER A 133 20.91 34.43 -9.08
N ASP A 134 20.54 33.39 -9.82
CA ASP A 134 19.28 32.65 -9.65
C ASP A 134 19.18 32.05 -8.22
N LEU A 135 20.28 31.48 -7.70
CA LEU A 135 20.34 30.95 -6.33
C LEU A 135 20.21 32.05 -5.27
N ASN A 136 20.82 33.22 -5.49
CA ASN A 136 20.69 34.36 -4.57
C ASN A 136 19.25 34.89 -4.52
N ASP A 137 18.60 35.00 -5.67
CA ASP A 137 17.19 35.41 -5.73
C ASP A 137 16.27 34.39 -5.05
N ALA A 138 16.48 33.10 -5.30
CA ALA A 138 15.75 32.04 -4.62
C ALA A 138 15.98 32.07 -3.09
N THR A 139 17.21 32.32 -2.63
CA THR A 139 17.54 32.47 -1.19
C THR A 139 16.79 33.64 -0.56
N ARG A 140 16.67 34.76 -1.28
CA ARG A 140 15.88 35.91 -0.83
C ARG A 140 14.40 35.55 -0.69
N LEU A 141 13.82 34.85 -1.68
CA LEU A 141 12.43 34.38 -1.62
C LEU A 141 12.19 33.43 -0.44
N ILE A 142 13.14 32.54 -0.13
CA ILE A 142 13.08 31.66 1.05
C ILE A 142 13.08 32.51 2.33
N SER A 143 13.95 33.53 2.40
CA SER A 143 14.03 34.41 3.56
C SER A 143 12.74 35.20 3.78
N GLU A 144 12.13 35.70 2.70
CA GLU A 144 10.83 36.39 2.73
C GLU A 144 9.70 35.49 3.23
N ILE A 145 9.62 34.23 2.76
CA ILE A 145 8.59 33.31 3.24
C ILE A 145 8.84 32.90 4.69
N LYS A 146 10.08 32.67 5.12
CA LYS A 146 10.42 32.41 6.54
C LYS A 146 9.91 33.54 7.44
N GLN A 147 10.21 34.80 7.11
CA GLN A 147 9.74 35.96 7.87
C GLN A 147 8.21 36.05 7.91
N ARG A 148 7.52 35.72 6.81
CA ARG A 148 6.04 35.71 6.79
C ARG A 148 5.47 34.61 7.67
N ILE A 149 6.08 33.43 7.71
CA ILE A 149 5.68 32.33 8.60
C ILE A 149 5.89 32.72 10.05
N GLU A 150 7.07 33.23 10.40
CA GLU A 150 7.38 33.70 11.76
C GLU A 150 6.44 34.82 12.23
N ALA A 151 6.06 35.72 11.32
CA ALA A 151 5.11 36.79 11.60
C ALA A 151 3.63 36.34 11.63
N GLY A 152 3.34 35.05 11.43
CA GLY A 152 1.97 34.52 11.38
C GLY A 152 1.14 35.04 10.19
N LYS A 153 1.80 35.47 9.11
CA LYS A 153 1.17 36.05 7.90
C LYS A 153 0.91 35.03 6.79
N VAL A 154 0.98 33.74 7.12
CA VAL A 154 0.73 32.63 6.20
C VAL A 154 -0.38 31.77 6.78
N THR A 155 -1.51 31.73 6.08
CA THR A 155 -2.65 30.86 6.42
C THR A 155 -2.73 29.76 5.38
N ILE A 156 -2.58 28.51 5.81
CA ILE A 156 -2.61 27.35 4.93
C ILE A 156 -3.07 26.12 5.74
N GLU A 157 -3.72 25.16 5.08
CA GLU A 157 -4.12 23.89 5.70
C GLU A 157 -2.88 23.09 6.14
N LYS A 158 -2.97 22.38 7.27
CA LYS A 158 -1.86 21.57 7.81
C LYS A 158 -1.34 20.54 6.82
N SER A 159 -2.24 19.88 6.08
CA SER A 159 -1.89 18.91 5.03
C SER A 159 -1.11 19.56 3.88
N SER A 160 -1.54 20.74 3.43
CA SER A 160 -0.86 21.50 2.38
C SER A 160 0.51 22.02 2.86
N ALA A 161 0.63 22.41 4.13
CA ALA A 161 1.92 22.76 4.73
C ALA A 161 2.88 21.56 4.77
N LEU A 162 2.41 20.38 5.18
CA LEU A 162 3.22 19.16 5.19
C LEU A 162 3.63 18.73 3.77
N ARG A 163 2.76 18.90 2.78
CA ARG A 163 3.12 18.69 1.37
C ARG A 163 4.21 19.67 0.93
N GLY A 164 4.12 20.94 1.34
CA GLY A 164 5.17 21.94 1.12
C GLY A 164 6.51 21.57 1.75
N VAL A 165 6.51 20.92 2.92
CA VAL A 165 7.73 20.35 3.52
C VAL A 165 8.32 19.25 2.64
N LYS A 166 7.52 18.26 2.24
CA LYS A 166 7.99 17.16 1.37
C LYS A 166 8.59 17.70 0.06
N ALA A 167 7.93 18.69 -0.55
CA ALA A 167 8.40 19.36 -1.75
C ALA A 167 9.70 20.17 -1.53
N THR A 168 9.86 20.82 -0.37
CA THR A 168 11.10 21.53 0.00
C THR A 168 12.27 20.56 0.13
N ASP A 169 12.06 19.43 0.82
CA ASP A 169 13.07 18.39 1.02
C ASP A 169 13.46 17.74 -0.33
N GLU A 170 12.49 17.48 -1.21
CA GLU A 170 12.72 16.99 -2.58
C GLU A 170 13.58 17.96 -3.40
N LEU A 171 13.24 19.26 -3.41
CA LEU A 171 14.02 20.29 -4.11
C LEU A 171 15.43 20.42 -3.56
N ARG A 172 15.61 20.33 -2.23
CA ARG A 172 16.93 20.37 -1.59
C ARG A 172 17.81 19.23 -2.07
N ASN A 173 17.26 18.01 -2.14
CA ASN A 173 18.00 16.83 -2.59
C ASN A 173 18.40 16.95 -4.07
N HIS A 174 17.49 17.37 -4.95
CA HIS A 174 17.81 17.57 -6.37
C HIS A 174 18.77 18.73 -6.62
N LEU A 175 18.69 19.79 -5.82
CA LEU A 175 19.63 20.91 -5.90
C LEU A 175 21.05 20.51 -5.47
N GLN A 176 21.18 19.67 -4.44
CA GLN A 176 22.47 19.09 -4.04
C GLN A 176 23.07 18.26 -5.18
N GLU A 177 22.28 17.37 -5.78
CA GLU A 177 22.72 16.58 -6.94
C GLU A 177 23.15 17.47 -8.12
N TRP A 178 22.38 18.53 -8.40
CA TRP A 178 22.72 19.52 -9.43
C TRP A 178 24.05 20.22 -9.14
N PHE A 179 24.28 20.64 -7.88
CA PHE A 179 25.52 21.29 -7.48
C PHE A 179 26.72 20.35 -7.61
N ASP A 180 26.61 19.14 -7.06
CA ASP A 180 27.69 18.14 -7.07
C ASP A 180 28.10 17.70 -8.48
N PHE A 181 27.15 17.73 -9.43
CA PHE A 181 27.43 17.40 -10.82
C PHE A 181 28.45 18.35 -11.47
N PHE A 182 28.42 19.64 -11.13
CA PHE A 182 29.31 20.65 -11.72
C PHE A 182 30.46 21.05 -10.80
N ASN A 183 30.25 21.03 -9.48
CA ASN A 183 31.21 21.48 -8.48
C ASN A 183 32.51 20.66 -8.53
N GLY A 184 33.65 21.35 -8.63
CA GLY A 184 34.96 20.74 -8.79
C GLY A 184 35.30 20.25 -10.20
N TYR A 185 34.32 20.11 -11.10
CA TYR A 185 34.53 19.72 -12.49
C TYR A 185 34.54 20.91 -13.46
N ASP A 186 33.71 21.93 -13.21
CA ASP A 186 33.73 23.22 -13.90
C ASP A 186 34.27 24.30 -12.95
N PRO A 187 35.50 24.82 -13.18
CA PRO A 187 36.11 25.82 -12.32
C PRO A 187 35.34 27.16 -12.24
N LEU A 188 34.74 27.60 -13.35
CA LEU A 188 33.98 28.86 -13.37
C LEU A 188 32.64 28.70 -12.66
N PHE A 189 31.97 27.56 -12.85
CA PHE A 189 30.80 27.21 -12.05
C PHE A 189 31.14 27.20 -10.56
N THR A 190 32.19 26.46 -10.18
CA THR A 190 32.62 26.32 -8.78
C THR A 190 32.89 27.68 -8.15
N TRP A 191 33.61 28.55 -8.87
CA TRP A 191 33.95 29.90 -8.39
C TRP A 191 32.71 30.78 -8.16
N TRP A 192 31.74 30.76 -9.07
CA TRP A 192 30.53 31.56 -8.94
C TRP A 192 29.51 30.99 -7.95
N VAL A 193 29.35 29.66 -7.91
CA VAL A 193 28.16 29.01 -7.33
C VAL A 193 28.36 28.47 -5.92
N SER A 194 29.59 28.15 -5.49
CA SER A 194 29.83 27.50 -4.19
C SER A 194 29.24 28.27 -3.00
N GLU A 195 29.43 29.59 -2.96
CA GLU A 195 28.94 30.43 -1.85
C GLU A 195 27.41 30.63 -1.89
N PRO A 196 26.79 31.01 -3.03
CA PRO A 196 25.32 31.05 -3.16
C PRO A 196 24.64 29.71 -2.87
N TYR A 197 25.26 28.59 -3.29
CA TYR A 197 24.78 27.25 -3.01
C TYR A 197 24.75 26.96 -1.50
N GLY A 198 25.84 27.25 -0.78
CA GLY A 198 25.89 27.07 0.67
C GLY A 198 24.77 27.84 1.40
N LYS A 199 24.48 29.07 0.96
CA LYS A 199 23.40 29.89 1.50
C LYS A 199 22.01 29.29 1.26
N ILE A 200 21.69 28.92 0.01
CA ILE A 200 20.36 28.39 -0.30
C ILE A 200 20.15 27.01 0.33
N ALA A 201 21.17 26.15 0.36
CA ALA A 201 21.10 24.83 0.98
C ALA A 201 20.74 24.97 2.47
N LYS A 202 21.40 25.89 3.17
CA LYS A 202 21.09 26.20 4.57
C LYS A 202 19.70 26.80 4.73
N ALA A 203 19.30 27.71 3.85
CA ALA A 203 17.98 28.34 3.90
C ALA A 203 16.84 27.33 3.72
N LEU A 204 16.99 26.35 2.80
CA LEU A 204 16.05 25.25 2.59
C LEU A 204 16.00 24.31 3.80
N GLU A 205 17.17 23.93 4.35
CA GLU A 205 17.27 23.11 5.55
C GLU A 205 16.51 23.74 6.73
N ASP A 206 16.65 25.05 6.93
CA ASP A 206 16.00 25.76 8.03
C ASP A 206 14.50 26.02 7.80
N LEU A 207 14.02 25.98 6.56
CA LEU A 207 12.60 26.25 6.23
C LEU A 207 11.69 25.09 6.66
N THR A 208 12.13 23.84 6.48
CA THR A 208 11.34 22.65 6.79
C THR A 208 10.91 22.59 8.28
N PRO A 209 11.81 22.72 9.27
CA PRO A 209 11.42 22.74 10.68
C PRO A 209 10.48 23.90 11.02
N LEU A 210 10.70 25.08 10.43
CA LEU A 210 9.85 26.25 10.66
C LEU A 210 8.42 26.01 10.18
N ILE A 211 8.23 25.42 9.00
CA ILE A 211 6.89 25.06 8.49
C ILE A 211 6.23 24.04 9.43
N ARG A 212 6.95 22.99 9.83
CA ARG A 212 6.43 21.95 10.74
C ARG A 212 5.95 22.55 12.07
N GLU A 213 6.78 23.39 12.69
CA GLU A 213 6.47 24.00 13.98
C GLU A 213 5.32 25.01 13.86
N LYS A 214 5.43 26.00 12.96
CA LYS A 214 4.52 27.15 12.94
C LYS A 214 3.22 26.91 12.18
N LEU A 215 3.23 26.06 11.15
CA LEU A 215 2.07 25.86 10.29
C LEU A 215 1.37 24.51 10.53
N VAL A 216 2.11 23.47 10.89
CA VAL A 216 1.53 22.15 11.18
C VAL A 216 1.24 21.98 12.68
N GLY A 217 2.07 22.59 13.54
CA GLY A 217 1.98 22.49 14.99
C GLY A 217 2.71 21.26 15.54
N ILE A 218 3.79 20.84 14.87
CA ILE A 218 4.66 19.73 15.30
C ILE A 218 5.90 20.33 15.95
N ALA A 219 6.12 20.08 17.25
CA ALA A 219 7.30 20.59 17.93
C ALA A 219 8.58 19.86 17.46
N PRO A 220 9.77 20.50 17.55
CA PRO A 220 11.03 19.85 17.22
C PRO A 220 11.24 18.59 18.07
N GLY A 221 11.50 17.45 17.42
CA GLY A 221 11.64 16.15 18.09
C GLY A 221 10.36 15.31 18.15
N ASP A 222 9.18 15.89 17.87
CA ASP A 222 7.90 15.19 17.83
C ASP A 222 7.52 14.76 16.39
N GLU A 223 8.42 14.88 15.42
CA GLU A 223 8.13 14.56 14.02
C GLU A 223 7.73 13.10 13.84
N GLY A 224 8.29 12.24 14.69
CA GLY A 224 7.99 10.82 14.73
C GLY A 224 6.57 10.53 15.19
N ASP A 225 5.95 11.37 16.03
CA ASP A 225 4.70 11.05 16.74
C ASP A 225 3.46 11.77 16.21
N ALA A 226 3.64 12.84 15.43
CA ALA A 226 2.55 13.59 14.85
C ALA A 226 1.77 12.78 13.78
N ILE A 227 0.45 12.68 13.95
CA ILE A 227 -0.44 12.05 12.96
C ILE A 227 -1.09 13.15 12.12
N VAL A 228 -0.51 13.41 10.95
CA VAL A 228 -1.03 14.40 10.00
C VAL A 228 -1.32 13.72 8.66
N GLY A 229 -2.60 13.47 8.40
CA GLY A 229 -3.10 12.99 7.12
C GLY A 229 -3.80 14.07 6.32
N GLU A 230 -4.01 13.82 5.03
CA GLU A 230 -4.81 14.63 4.13
C GLU A 230 -6.13 13.89 3.82
N PRO A 231 -7.26 14.26 4.45
CA PRO A 231 -8.56 13.73 4.06
C PRO A 231 -8.83 14.03 2.57
N ILE A 232 -9.29 13.02 1.83
CA ILE A 232 -9.49 13.15 0.38
C ILE A 232 -10.95 13.43 0.00
N GLY A 233 -11.85 13.40 0.99
CA GLY A 233 -13.28 13.62 0.81
C GLY A 233 -13.99 12.46 0.10
N ARG A 234 -15.31 12.55 0.07
CA ARG A 234 -16.18 11.54 -0.51
C ARG A 234 -15.96 11.33 -2.00
N GLU A 235 -15.78 12.41 -2.76
CA GLU A 235 -15.54 12.33 -4.21
C GLU A 235 -14.21 11.66 -4.54
N GLY A 236 -13.17 11.90 -3.73
CA GLY A 236 -11.90 11.20 -3.85
C GLY A 236 -12.05 9.72 -3.55
N LEU A 237 -12.78 9.35 -2.50
CA LEU A 237 -13.02 7.94 -2.16
C LEU A 237 -13.78 7.22 -3.28
N LEU A 238 -14.81 7.84 -3.85
CA LEU A 238 -15.54 7.29 -5.00
C LEU A 238 -14.64 7.11 -6.23
N ALA A 239 -13.67 8.00 -6.43
CA ALA A 239 -12.66 7.87 -7.48
C ALA A 239 -11.83 6.60 -7.31
N ASP A 240 -11.31 6.41 -6.11
CA ASP A 240 -10.46 5.27 -5.77
C ASP A 240 -11.27 3.97 -5.84
N LEU A 241 -12.53 3.97 -5.40
CA LEU A 241 -13.41 2.81 -5.46
C LEU A 241 -13.74 2.42 -6.90
N GLU A 242 -14.00 3.38 -7.78
CA GLU A 242 -14.19 3.12 -9.21
C GLU A 242 -12.93 2.50 -9.84
N ALA A 243 -11.75 3.03 -9.50
CA ALA A 243 -10.47 2.51 -9.98
C ALA A 243 -10.17 1.07 -9.49
N GLU A 244 -10.53 0.75 -8.26
CA GLU A 244 -10.43 -0.61 -7.68
C GLU A 244 -11.60 -1.52 -8.08
N MET A 245 -12.54 -1.02 -8.90
CA MET A 245 -13.73 -1.75 -9.36
C MET A 245 -14.59 -2.27 -8.19
N ILE A 246 -14.79 -1.42 -7.18
CA ILE A 246 -15.63 -1.72 -6.01
C ILE A 246 -16.95 -0.99 -6.17
N PRO A 247 -18.07 -1.70 -6.47
CA PRO A 247 -19.36 -1.07 -6.75
C PRO A 247 -20.12 -0.77 -5.44
N TYR A 248 -19.47 -0.11 -4.49
CA TYR A 248 -20.02 0.28 -3.20
C TYR A 248 -19.72 1.75 -2.91
N SER A 249 -20.59 2.42 -2.18
CA SER A 249 -20.29 3.74 -1.62
C SER A 249 -19.44 3.61 -0.34
N PRO A 250 -18.72 4.68 0.07
CA PRO A 250 -18.01 4.68 1.35
C PRO A 250 -18.92 4.34 2.54
N GLU A 251 -20.17 4.80 2.52
CA GLU A 251 -21.14 4.53 3.58
C GLU A 251 -21.58 3.06 3.63
N GLU A 252 -21.76 2.42 2.47
CA GLU A 252 -22.04 0.99 2.43
C GLU A 252 -20.85 0.17 2.95
N LEU A 253 -19.62 0.57 2.61
CA LEU A 253 -18.41 -0.08 3.13
C LEU A 253 -18.25 0.09 4.65
N LEU A 254 -18.61 1.26 5.20
CA LEU A 254 -18.69 1.45 6.65
C LEU A 254 -19.68 0.46 7.29
N SER A 255 -20.86 0.27 6.67
CA SER A 255 -21.83 -0.71 7.15
C SER A 255 -21.29 -2.14 7.12
N ILE A 256 -20.53 -2.51 6.08
CA ILE A 256 -19.88 -3.83 6.01
C ILE A 256 -18.86 -4.00 7.15
N GLY A 257 -18.03 -2.98 7.39
CA GLY A 257 -17.06 -3.00 8.48
C GLY A 257 -17.71 -3.19 9.86
N GLU A 258 -18.83 -2.52 10.10
CA GLU A 258 -19.60 -2.67 11.35
C GLU A 258 -20.28 -4.04 11.49
N SER A 259 -20.82 -4.59 10.40
CA SER A 259 -21.40 -5.94 10.39
C SER A 259 -20.35 -7.01 10.71
N GLU A 260 -19.19 -6.96 10.06
CA GLU A 260 -18.09 -7.90 10.32
C GLU A 260 -17.54 -7.75 11.74
N TYR A 261 -17.44 -6.52 12.26
CA TYR A 261 -17.03 -6.28 13.64
C TYR A 261 -18.03 -6.90 14.63
N THR A 262 -19.33 -6.73 14.39
CA THR A 262 -20.39 -7.28 15.25
C THR A 262 -20.32 -8.80 15.31
N TRP A 263 -20.06 -9.46 14.18
CA TRP A 263 -19.82 -10.91 14.15
C TRP A 263 -18.58 -11.29 14.96
N CYS A 264 -17.47 -10.56 14.78
CA CYS A 264 -16.23 -10.84 15.51
C CYS A 264 -16.39 -10.68 17.03
N GLU A 265 -17.10 -9.64 17.47
CA GLU A 265 -17.38 -9.41 18.89
C GLU A 265 -18.22 -10.54 19.49
N ALA A 266 -19.22 -11.03 18.75
CA ALA A 266 -20.02 -12.18 19.19
C ALA A 266 -19.16 -13.45 19.34
N GLU A 267 -18.24 -13.72 18.42
CA GLU A 267 -17.30 -14.84 18.53
C GLU A 267 -16.26 -14.64 19.65
N MET A 268 -15.83 -13.41 19.90
CA MET A 268 -14.96 -13.08 21.04
C MET A 268 -15.63 -13.38 22.36
N ILE A 269 -16.91 -13.04 22.50
CA ILE A 269 -17.70 -13.35 23.70
C ILE A 269 -17.80 -14.87 23.92
N LYS A 270 -17.95 -15.66 22.85
CA LYS A 270 -17.97 -17.13 22.96
C LYS A 270 -16.63 -17.67 23.46
N ALA A 271 -15.52 -17.26 22.84
CA ALA A 271 -14.17 -17.67 23.25
C ALA A 271 -13.85 -17.23 24.70
N SER A 272 -14.23 -16.01 25.07
CA SER A 272 -14.13 -15.48 26.44
C SER A 272 -14.93 -16.30 27.45
N THR A 273 -16.12 -16.75 27.07
CA THR A 273 -16.96 -17.60 27.92
C THR A 273 -16.32 -18.99 28.12
N GLU A 274 -15.74 -19.56 27.06
CA GLU A 274 -14.99 -20.83 27.14
C GLU A 274 -13.78 -20.74 28.09
N LEU A 275 -13.13 -19.56 28.19
CA LEU A 275 -12.03 -19.29 29.14
C LEU A 275 -12.48 -18.99 30.57
N GLY A 276 -13.77 -18.85 30.83
CA GLY A 276 -14.31 -18.53 32.15
C GLY A 276 -14.40 -17.03 32.48
N TYR A 277 -14.18 -16.14 31.50
CA TYR A 277 -14.36 -14.67 31.66
C TYR A 277 -15.78 -14.20 31.32
N GLY A 278 -16.66 -15.12 30.90
CA GLY A 278 -18.04 -14.80 30.50
C GLY A 278 -18.08 -13.80 29.35
N ARG A 279 -18.95 -12.79 29.44
CA ARG A 279 -19.08 -11.75 28.40
C ARG A 279 -17.98 -10.69 28.41
N ASN A 280 -17.07 -10.70 29.39
CA ASN A 280 -15.99 -9.72 29.49
C ASN A 280 -14.79 -10.14 28.62
N TRP A 281 -14.95 -10.03 27.30
CA TRP A 281 -13.93 -10.44 26.36
C TRP A 281 -12.65 -9.59 26.45
N HIS A 282 -12.73 -8.33 26.89
CA HIS A 282 -11.54 -7.51 27.16
C HIS A 282 -10.66 -8.15 28.23
N GLN A 283 -11.23 -8.69 29.31
CA GLN A 283 -10.44 -9.37 30.34
C GLN A 283 -9.84 -10.69 29.84
N ALA A 284 -10.56 -11.44 29.00
CA ALA A 284 -10.01 -12.63 28.35
C ALA A 284 -8.86 -12.28 27.41
N LEU A 285 -8.98 -11.19 26.64
CA LEU A 285 -7.92 -10.68 25.78
C LEU A 285 -6.69 -10.28 26.59
N GLU A 286 -6.88 -9.60 27.72
CA GLU A 286 -5.78 -9.22 28.62
C GLU A 286 -5.02 -10.43 29.15
N TYR A 287 -5.72 -11.52 29.48
CA TYR A 287 -5.10 -12.80 29.80
C TYR A 287 -4.30 -13.36 28.62
N VAL A 288 -4.88 -13.44 27.42
CA VAL A 288 -4.19 -13.97 26.23
C VAL A 288 -2.92 -13.18 25.90
N LYS A 289 -2.92 -11.86 26.08
CA LYS A 289 -1.73 -11.01 25.90
C LYS A 289 -0.58 -11.37 26.84
N THR A 290 -0.84 -11.98 28.01
CA THR A 290 0.22 -12.45 28.91
C THR A 290 0.90 -13.73 28.44
N LEU A 291 0.33 -14.44 27.47
CA LEU A 291 0.83 -15.71 26.97
C LEU A 291 1.88 -15.48 25.87
N HIS A 292 2.99 -14.85 26.24
CA HIS A 292 4.14 -14.61 25.38
C HIS A 292 5.31 -15.53 25.77
N VAL A 293 6.23 -15.76 24.84
CA VAL A 293 7.48 -16.47 25.15
C VAL A 293 8.48 -15.55 25.86
N GLU A 294 9.63 -16.07 26.27
CA GLU A 294 10.72 -15.24 26.80
C GLU A 294 11.56 -14.61 25.67
N PRO A 295 12.24 -13.47 25.91
CA PRO A 295 13.23 -12.93 24.97
C PRO A 295 14.25 -14.00 24.54
N GLY A 296 14.42 -14.14 23.23
CA GLY A 296 15.27 -15.18 22.62
C GLY A 296 14.51 -16.42 22.13
N GLN A 297 13.23 -16.60 22.49
CA GLN A 297 12.42 -17.74 22.04
C GLN A 297 11.48 -17.43 20.86
N GLN A 298 11.26 -16.15 20.54
CA GLN A 298 10.30 -15.72 19.50
C GLN A 298 10.64 -16.27 18.11
N THR A 299 11.92 -16.36 17.76
CA THR A 299 12.34 -16.89 16.45
C THR A 299 12.03 -18.37 16.31
N GLN A 300 12.19 -19.16 17.38
CA GLN A 300 11.81 -20.57 17.39
C GLN A 300 10.29 -20.73 17.28
N LEU A 301 9.51 -19.94 18.03
CA LEU A 301 8.05 -19.92 17.91
C LEU A 301 7.61 -19.64 16.47
N VAL A 302 8.16 -18.60 15.84
CA VAL A 302 7.82 -18.25 14.44
C VAL A 302 8.17 -19.37 13.48
N HIS A 303 9.34 -19.99 13.66
CA HIS A 303 9.77 -21.13 12.85
C HIS A 303 8.79 -22.31 12.97
N ASP A 304 8.39 -22.68 14.18
CA ASP A 304 7.50 -23.81 14.42
C ASP A 304 6.09 -23.55 13.87
N LEU A 305 5.58 -22.32 14.03
CA LEU A 305 4.32 -21.89 13.43
C LEU A 305 4.35 -21.94 11.89
N ALA A 306 5.48 -21.58 11.27
CA ALA A 306 5.63 -21.64 9.82
C ALA A 306 5.57 -23.09 9.31
N LEU A 307 6.26 -24.01 10.00
CA LEU A 307 6.22 -25.44 9.67
C LEU A 307 4.82 -26.03 9.85
N GLU A 308 4.14 -25.69 10.95
CA GLU A 308 2.76 -26.11 11.19
C GLU A 308 1.82 -25.63 10.07
N ALA A 309 1.99 -24.39 9.61
CA ALA A 309 1.18 -23.83 8.53
C ALA A 309 1.34 -24.61 7.22
N ILE A 310 2.60 -24.87 6.83
CA ILE A 310 2.95 -25.65 5.64
C ILE A 310 2.38 -27.06 5.74
N GLU A 311 2.56 -27.73 6.89
CA GLU A 311 2.04 -29.07 7.12
C GLU A 311 0.51 -29.09 7.01
N TYR A 312 -0.16 -28.13 7.65
CA TYR A 312 -1.62 -28.08 7.68
C TYR A 312 -2.21 -27.95 6.27
N VAL A 313 -1.76 -26.97 5.47
CA VAL A 313 -2.32 -26.75 4.13
C VAL A 313 -1.99 -27.87 3.16
N THR A 314 -0.82 -28.52 3.33
CA THR A 314 -0.40 -29.66 2.51
C THR A 314 -1.21 -30.92 2.86
N LYS A 315 -1.38 -31.22 4.16
CA LYS A 315 -2.11 -32.39 4.66
C LYS A 315 -3.59 -32.37 4.28
N HIS A 316 -4.20 -31.19 4.26
CA HIS A 316 -5.61 -31.02 3.92
C HIS A 316 -5.85 -30.73 2.44
N ASP A 317 -4.81 -30.81 1.61
CA ASP A 317 -4.86 -30.57 0.16
C ASP A 317 -5.55 -29.24 -0.20
N LEU A 318 -5.17 -28.14 0.48
CA LEU A 318 -5.84 -26.84 0.34
C LEU A 318 -5.22 -25.98 -0.76
N VAL A 319 -3.91 -26.07 -0.98
CA VAL A 319 -3.18 -25.32 -1.99
C VAL A 319 -1.90 -26.08 -2.34
N THR A 320 -1.38 -25.91 -3.55
CA THR A 320 -0.07 -26.44 -3.91
C THR A 320 1.03 -25.60 -3.27
N VAL A 321 1.86 -26.23 -2.43
CA VAL A 321 3.07 -25.61 -1.86
C VAL A 321 4.30 -26.13 -2.61
N PRO A 322 4.95 -25.31 -3.47
CA PRO A 322 6.19 -25.73 -4.14
C PRO A 322 7.29 -26.04 -3.12
N PRO A 323 8.09 -27.11 -3.29
CA PRO A 323 9.15 -27.47 -2.34
C PRO A 323 10.13 -26.33 -2.07
N LEU A 324 10.52 -25.59 -3.11
CA LEU A 324 11.41 -24.44 -2.96
C LEU A 324 10.75 -23.30 -2.19
N ALA A 325 9.44 -23.07 -2.35
CA ALA A 325 8.74 -22.07 -1.55
C ALA A 325 8.70 -22.46 -0.06
N ALA A 326 8.48 -23.74 0.24
CA ALA A 326 8.51 -24.25 1.62
C ALA A 326 9.90 -24.14 2.27
N GLU A 327 10.98 -24.21 1.48
CA GLU A 327 12.37 -24.17 1.95
C GLU A 327 12.93 -22.74 2.08
N THR A 328 12.58 -21.81 1.18
CA THR A 328 13.33 -20.56 1.02
C THR A 328 12.70 -19.31 1.65
N TRP A 329 11.78 -19.45 2.59
CA TRP A 329 11.35 -18.30 3.39
C TRP A 329 12.46 -17.86 4.35
N ARG A 330 12.53 -16.57 4.66
CA ARG A 330 13.60 -15.98 5.49
C ARG A 330 13.02 -15.23 6.67
N MET A 331 13.78 -15.19 7.77
CA MET A 331 13.40 -14.49 8.99
C MET A 331 14.43 -13.40 9.34
N PHE A 332 13.95 -12.22 9.74
CA PHE A 332 14.76 -11.10 10.21
C PHE A 332 14.14 -10.47 11.46
N MET A 333 14.94 -9.83 12.31
CA MET A 333 14.45 -9.10 13.48
C MET A 333 14.32 -7.60 13.15
N ILE A 334 13.23 -6.96 13.58
CA ILE A 334 12.99 -5.51 13.39
C ILE A 334 13.76 -4.72 14.45
N SER A 335 14.48 -3.66 14.04
CA SER A 335 15.20 -2.77 14.97
C SER A 335 14.25 -2.00 15.90
N PRO A 336 14.68 -1.61 17.12
CA PRO A 336 13.81 -0.89 18.07
C PRO A 336 13.17 0.38 17.50
N GLU A 337 13.95 1.15 16.73
CA GLU A 337 13.46 2.35 16.04
C GLU A 337 12.32 2.02 15.06
N ARG A 338 12.50 0.95 14.27
CA ARG A 338 11.48 0.52 13.31
C ARG A 338 10.26 -0.12 13.99
N GLN A 339 10.41 -0.72 15.17
CA GLN A 339 9.28 -1.23 15.96
C GLN A 339 8.32 -0.12 16.39
N LYS A 340 8.79 1.13 16.57
CA LYS A 340 7.90 2.27 16.86
C LYS A 340 6.94 2.58 15.71
N GLN A 341 7.35 2.32 14.47
CA GLN A 341 6.54 2.53 13.27
C GLN A 341 5.79 1.27 12.83
N SER A 342 6.34 0.10 13.12
CA SER A 342 5.81 -1.21 12.75
C SER A 342 5.93 -2.16 13.95
N PRO A 343 4.97 -2.06 14.89
CA PRO A 343 5.04 -2.76 16.18
C PRO A 343 4.79 -4.28 16.07
N PHE A 344 4.30 -4.73 14.93
CA PHE A 344 3.93 -6.12 14.65
C PHE A 344 4.85 -6.75 13.61
N PHE A 345 4.69 -8.06 13.41
CA PHE A 345 5.38 -8.71 12.31
C PHE A 345 4.95 -8.11 10.97
N LEU A 346 5.89 -8.09 10.04
CA LEU A 346 5.67 -7.69 8.66
C LEU A 346 6.17 -8.82 7.76
N GLY A 347 5.68 -8.89 6.52
CA GLY A 347 6.15 -9.91 5.59
C GLY A 347 6.26 -9.50 4.14
N GLY A 348 6.04 -10.48 3.26
CA GLY A 348 6.42 -10.52 1.86
C GLY A 348 7.30 -11.74 1.57
N GLU A 349 8.41 -11.57 0.83
CA GLU A 349 9.40 -12.65 0.60
C GLU A 349 10.18 -13.09 1.87
N LYS A 350 9.93 -12.44 3.00
CA LYS A 350 10.62 -12.64 4.28
C LYS A 350 9.69 -12.23 5.40
N ILE A 351 9.73 -12.92 6.54
CA ILE A 351 9.07 -12.46 7.76
C ILE A 351 10.03 -11.60 8.59
N MET A 352 9.55 -10.44 9.01
CA MET A 352 10.26 -9.50 9.88
C MET A 352 9.58 -9.51 11.25
N VAL A 353 10.27 -10.03 12.25
CA VAL A 353 9.78 -10.30 13.60
C VAL A 353 10.01 -9.07 14.49
N SER A 354 8.93 -8.56 15.07
CA SER A 354 8.94 -7.51 16.10
C SER A 354 8.94 -8.16 17.48
N TYR A 355 9.98 -7.92 18.28
CA TYR A 355 10.11 -8.43 19.65
C TYR A 355 11.11 -7.57 20.42
N PRO A 356 11.02 -7.41 21.76
CA PRO A 356 11.85 -6.47 22.49
C PRO A 356 13.35 -6.73 22.39
N THR A 357 14.11 -5.64 22.51
CA THR A 357 15.57 -5.66 22.65
C THR A 357 16.00 -5.20 24.05
N SER A 358 17.28 -5.39 24.39
CA SER A 358 17.85 -4.93 25.67
C SER A 358 17.73 -3.43 25.89
N ASP A 359 17.73 -2.64 24.82
CA ASP A 359 17.88 -1.18 24.85
C ASP A 359 16.55 -0.44 24.98
N MET A 360 15.43 -1.17 24.89
CA MET A 360 14.09 -0.64 25.13
C MET A 360 13.85 -0.42 26.63
N ASP A 361 13.05 0.59 26.98
CA ASP A 361 12.59 0.80 28.35
C ASP A 361 11.66 -0.34 28.81
N HIS A 362 11.42 -0.44 30.13
CA HIS A 362 10.69 -1.56 30.74
C HIS A 362 9.27 -1.70 30.19
N GLU A 363 8.55 -0.59 30.05
CA GLU A 363 7.16 -0.59 29.58
C GLU A 363 7.10 -0.99 28.10
N SER A 364 7.97 -0.41 27.26
CA SER A 364 8.10 -0.77 25.84
C SER A 364 8.42 -2.26 25.64
N LYS A 365 9.24 -2.85 26.53
CA LYS A 365 9.54 -4.29 26.49
C LYS A 365 8.29 -5.13 26.71
N LEU A 366 7.56 -4.86 27.80
CA LEU A 366 6.33 -5.58 28.13
C LEU A 366 5.27 -5.41 27.05
N MET A 367 5.08 -4.20 26.53
CA MET A 367 4.16 -3.91 25.44
C MET A 367 4.50 -4.70 24.17
N SER A 368 5.77 -4.75 23.78
CA SER A 368 6.22 -5.50 22.60
C SER A 368 5.97 -7.01 22.75
N MET A 369 6.22 -7.58 23.93
CA MET A 369 5.94 -9.00 24.22
C MET A 369 4.45 -9.31 24.18
N ARG A 370 3.63 -8.45 24.78
CA ARG A 370 2.17 -8.58 24.80
C ARG A 370 1.54 -8.45 23.41
N GLY A 371 2.03 -7.49 22.61
CA GLY A 371 1.57 -7.25 21.24
C GLY A 371 2.01 -8.32 20.25
N ASN A 372 3.02 -9.12 20.58
CA ASN A 372 3.54 -10.22 19.75
C ASN A 372 3.52 -11.55 20.52
N ASN A 373 2.48 -11.78 21.33
CA ASN A 373 2.28 -13.02 22.09
C ASN A 373 2.06 -14.25 21.18
N ILE A 374 2.03 -15.45 21.77
CA ILE A 374 1.96 -16.73 21.04
C ILE A 374 0.76 -16.77 20.08
N HIS A 375 -0.41 -16.35 20.55
CA HIS A 375 -1.67 -16.46 19.81
C HIS A 375 -1.81 -15.38 18.74
N PHE A 376 -1.25 -14.19 18.95
CA PHE A 376 -1.24 -13.13 17.94
C PHE A 376 -0.23 -13.47 16.84
N ALA A 377 0.96 -13.95 17.22
CA ALA A 377 1.99 -14.38 16.29
C ALA A 377 1.49 -15.51 15.37
N ARG A 378 0.69 -16.46 15.89
CA ARG A 378 0.10 -17.55 15.10
C ARG A 378 -0.64 -17.06 13.87
N ALA A 379 -1.59 -16.15 14.03
CA ALA A 379 -2.35 -15.61 12.89
C ALA A 379 -1.43 -14.86 11.92
N THR A 380 -0.51 -14.05 12.44
CA THR A 380 0.40 -13.27 11.60
C THR A 380 1.40 -14.14 10.81
N VAL A 381 1.90 -15.24 11.37
CA VAL A 381 2.82 -16.13 10.65
C VAL A 381 2.14 -16.77 9.43
N PHE A 382 0.88 -17.19 9.57
CA PHE A 382 0.10 -17.77 8.47
C PHE A 382 -0.23 -16.72 7.40
N HIS A 383 -0.49 -15.48 7.83
CA HIS A 383 -0.72 -14.32 6.96
C HIS A 383 0.54 -13.96 6.15
N GLU A 384 1.70 -13.93 6.79
CA GLU A 384 2.94 -13.42 6.17
C GLU A 384 3.72 -14.48 5.37
N LEU A 385 3.58 -15.76 5.72
CA LEU A 385 4.34 -16.84 5.09
C LEU A 385 3.46 -17.70 4.16
N ILE A 386 3.22 -18.94 4.54
CA ILE A 386 2.45 -19.91 3.77
C ILE A 386 1.21 -20.22 4.61
N PRO A 387 -0.01 -20.13 4.06
CA PRO A 387 -0.33 -19.94 2.65
C PRO A 387 -0.44 -18.48 2.16
N GLY A 388 -0.18 -17.48 3.00
CA GLY A 388 -0.33 -16.06 2.64
C GLY A 388 0.81 -15.47 1.78
N HIS A 389 1.36 -14.33 2.20
CA HIS A 389 2.20 -13.46 1.36
C HIS A 389 3.38 -14.16 0.70
N HIS A 390 4.16 -14.98 1.42
CA HIS A 390 5.32 -15.65 0.85
C HIS A 390 4.93 -16.60 -0.29
N LEU A 391 3.87 -17.40 -0.11
CA LEU A 391 3.38 -18.29 -1.18
C LEU A 391 2.85 -17.47 -2.36
N GLN A 392 2.04 -16.45 -2.08
CA GLN A 392 1.45 -15.60 -3.11
C GLN A 392 2.51 -14.92 -3.97
N MET A 393 3.48 -14.25 -3.34
CA MET A 393 4.58 -13.58 -4.05
C MET A 393 5.47 -14.57 -4.81
N TYR A 394 5.75 -15.75 -4.22
CA TYR A 394 6.52 -16.80 -4.89
C TYR A 394 5.84 -17.24 -6.20
N VAL A 395 4.52 -17.45 -6.20
CA VAL A 395 3.78 -17.86 -7.40
C VAL A 395 3.60 -16.70 -8.37
N ASN A 396 3.24 -15.51 -7.90
CA ASN A 396 3.06 -14.31 -8.73
C ASN A 396 4.32 -13.93 -9.52
N ALA A 397 5.52 -14.14 -8.97
CA ALA A 397 6.78 -13.89 -9.68
C ALA A 397 6.99 -14.80 -10.90
N ARG A 398 6.24 -15.92 -11.01
CA ARG A 398 6.41 -16.96 -12.04
C ARG A 398 5.23 -17.08 -13.00
N HIS A 399 4.10 -16.44 -12.68
CA HIS A 399 2.87 -16.54 -13.45
C HIS A 399 2.29 -15.15 -13.69
N ARG A 400 2.22 -14.76 -14.97
CA ARG A 400 1.71 -13.44 -15.41
C ARG A 400 2.35 -12.27 -14.66
N ALA A 401 3.67 -12.34 -14.49
CA ALA A 401 4.44 -11.33 -13.74
C ALA A 401 4.31 -9.90 -14.32
N TYR A 402 3.92 -9.77 -15.60
CA TYR A 402 3.61 -8.47 -16.20
C TYR A 402 2.42 -7.75 -15.51
N ARG A 403 1.54 -8.47 -14.80
CA ARG A 403 0.44 -7.88 -14.01
C ARG A 403 0.90 -7.19 -12.73
N GLN A 404 2.18 -7.28 -12.35
CA GLN A 404 2.73 -6.54 -11.18
C GLN A 404 2.51 -5.02 -11.27
N LEU A 405 2.34 -4.47 -12.49
CA LEU A 405 1.96 -3.07 -12.70
C LEU A 405 0.62 -2.70 -12.02
N PHE A 406 -0.27 -3.68 -11.86
CA PHE A 406 -1.63 -3.51 -11.36
C PHE A 406 -1.77 -3.88 -9.87
N PHE A 407 -0.69 -3.75 -9.11
CA PHE A 407 -0.70 -3.98 -7.66
C PHE A 407 -1.91 -3.31 -7.00
N THR A 408 -2.61 -4.07 -6.16
CA THR A 408 -3.74 -3.58 -5.36
C THR A 408 -3.77 -4.29 -4.01
N PRO A 409 -4.05 -3.56 -2.91
CA PRO A 409 -4.19 -4.16 -1.58
C PRO A 409 -5.36 -5.14 -1.50
N PHE A 410 -6.39 -4.98 -2.34
CA PHE A 410 -7.53 -5.91 -2.42
C PHE A 410 -7.12 -7.31 -2.88
N TRP A 411 -6.00 -7.43 -3.60
CA TRP A 411 -5.44 -8.70 -4.04
C TRP A 411 -4.44 -9.26 -3.03
N ILE A 412 -3.41 -8.47 -2.69
CA ILE A 412 -2.31 -8.94 -1.84
C ILE A 412 -2.79 -9.15 -0.40
N GLU A 413 -3.30 -8.09 0.23
CA GLU A 413 -3.75 -8.16 1.62
C GLU A 413 -5.07 -8.93 1.76
N GLY A 414 -5.89 -8.88 0.71
CA GLY A 414 -7.12 -9.66 0.60
C GLY A 414 -6.89 -11.17 0.62
N ASP A 415 -5.92 -11.68 -0.14
CA ASP A 415 -5.58 -13.12 -0.18
C ASP A 415 -5.07 -13.63 1.17
N ALA A 416 -4.13 -12.90 1.78
CA ALA A 416 -3.56 -13.29 3.07
C ALA A 416 -4.62 -13.32 4.19
N LEU A 417 -5.53 -12.34 4.25
CA LEU A 417 -6.63 -12.34 5.21
C LEU A 417 -7.72 -13.37 4.86
N TYR A 418 -7.97 -13.62 3.57
CA TYR A 418 -8.88 -14.67 3.14
C TYR A 418 -8.47 -16.05 3.69
N TRP A 419 -7.18 -16.36 3.71
CA TRP A 419 -6.68 -17.58 4.35
C TRP A 419 -7.00 -17.65 5.85
N GLU A 420 -6.93 -16.54 6.58
CA GLU A 420 -7.35 -16.51 7.99
C GLU A 420 -8.83 -16.88 8.15
N MET A 421 -9.70 -16.41 7.24
CA MET A 421 -11.12 -16.76 7.23
C MET A 421 -11.36 -18.25 6.91
N ILE A 422 -10.64 -18.81 5.93
CA ILE A 422 -10.74 -20.23 5.57
C ILE A 422 -10.27 -21.14 6.71
N LEU A 423 -9.18 -20.77 7.38
CA LEU A 423 -8.66 -21.50 8.54
C LEU A 423 -9.66 -21.48 9.71
N TRP A 424 -10.31 -20.33 9.94
CA TRP A 424 -11.38 -20.23 10.92
C TRP A 424 -12.54 -21.21 10.63
N ASP A 425 -13.00 -21.25 9.39
CA ASP A 425 -14.10 -22.14 8.98
C ASP A 425 -13.74 -23.63 9.14
N LYS A 426 -12.48 -23.97 8.85
CA LYS A 426 -11.92 -25.31 9.04
C LYS A 426 -11.57 -25.65 10.50
N LYS A 427 -11.95 -24.79 11.46
CA LYS A 427 -11.73 -24.99 12.90
C LYS A 427 -10.26 -25.15 13.28
N PHE A 428 -9.37 -24.52 12.52
CA PHE A 428 -7.95 -24.46 12.80
C PHE A 428 -7.62 -23.88 14.20
N PRO A 429 -8.24 -22.76 14.66
CA PRO A 429 -8.06 -22.30 16.03
C PRO A 429 -8.81 -23.22 17.01
N ALA A 430 -8.13 -24.27 17.47
CA ALA A 430 -8.73 -25.30 18.31
C ALA A 430 -9.03 -24.83 19.74
N THR A 431 -8.24 -23.91 20.28
CA THR A 431 -8.38 -23.41 21.66
C THR A 431 -8.99 -22.00 21.68
N PRO A 432 -9.68 -21.59 22.75
CA PRO A 432 -10.24 -20.25 22.84
C PRO A 432 -9.18 -19.14 22.78
N GLU A 433 -7.96 -19.36 23.27
CA GLU A 433 -6.85 -18.41 23.14
C GLU A 433 -6.43 -18.22 21.68
N ASN A 434 -6.36 -19.30 20.90
CA ASN A 434 -6.10 -19.22 19.45
C ASN A 434 -7.25 -18.52 18.71
N LYS A 435 -8.51 -18.76 19.11
CA LYS A 435 -9.66 -18.04 18.56
C LYS A 435 -9.55 -16.54 18.84
N ILE A 436 -9.22 -16.15 20.08
CA ILE A 436 -8.99 -14.76 20.46
C ILE A 436 -7.85 -14.14 19.63
N GLY A 437 -6.74 -14.84 19.44
CA GLY A 437 -5.63 -14.34 18.62
C GLY A 437 -6.04 -14.03 17.17
N MET A 438 -6.79 -14.92 16.52
CA MET A 438 -7.32 -14.67 15.17
C MET A 438 -8.37 -13.56 15.14
N LEU A 439 -9.29 -13.54 16.11
CA LEU A 439 -10.34 -12.53 16.19
C LEU A 439 -9.80 -11.12 16.47
N PHE A 440 -8.75 -10.99 17.29
CA PHE A 440 -8.07 -9.70 17.52
C PHE A 440 -7.64 -9.08 16.18
N TRP A 441 -7.02 -9.88 15.34
CA TRP A 441 -6.56 -9.46 14.03
C TRP A 441 -7.71 -9.22 13.04
N ARG A 442 -8.76 -10.03 13.07
CA ARG A 442 -9.94 -9.79 12.22
C ARG A 442 -10.67 -8.50 12.62
N MET A 443 -10.90 -8.28 13.92
CA MET A 443 -11.48 -7.04 14.47
C MET A 443 -10.64 -5.81 14.10
N HIS A 444 -9.31 -5.92 14.15
CA HIS A 444 -8.42 -4.87 13.66
C HIS A 444 -8.69 -4.51 12.19
N ARG A 445 -8.87 -5.49 11.30
CA ARG A 445 -9.19 -5.23 9.88
C ARG A 445 -10.60 -4.66 9.68
N CYS A 446 -11.57 -5.02 10.52
CA CYS A 446 -12.89 -4.37 10.52
C CYS A 446 -12.78 -2.89 10.88
N VAL A 447 -12.08 -2.60 11.99
CA VAL A 447 -11.88 -1.23 12.48
C VAL A 447 -11.06 -0.41 11.48
N ARG A 448 -10.11 -1.01 10.74
CA ARG A 448 -9.39 -0.38 9.62
C ARG A 448 -10.29 0.20 8.53
N ILE A 449 -11.33 -0.53 8.12
CA ILE A 449 -12.34 0.02 7.19
C ILE A 449 -12.98 1.27 7.81
N ILE A 450 -13.43 1.14 9.06
CA ILE A 450 -14.22 2.16 9.75
C ILE A 450 -13.42 3.44 9.96
N PHE A 451 -12.23 3.36 10.56
CA PHE A 451 -11.46 4.56 10.90
C PHE A 451 -10.88 5.23 9.65
N SER A 452 -10.41 4.45 8.67
CA SER A 452 -9.83 5.00 7.45
C SER A 452 -10.87 5.79 6.64
N LEU A 453 -12.03 5.18 6.37
CA LEU A 453 -13.08 5.86 5.59
C LEU A 453 -13.61 7.09 6.31
N ASN A 454 -13.90 7.01 7.61
CA ASN A 454 -14.38 8.17 8.37
C ASN A 454 -13.33 9.29 8.46
N PHE A 455 -12.03 8.98 8.58
CA PHE A 455 -10.98 9.99 8.51
C PHE A 455 -10.98 10.70 7.16
N HIS A 456 -11.01 9.95 6.05
CA HIS A 456 -11.00 10.54 4.71
C HIS A 456 -12.30 11.25 4.34
N LEU A 457 -13.42 10.90 4.97
CA LEU A 457 -14.70 11.64 4.90
C LEU A 457 -14.72 12.90 5.79
N GLY A 458 -13.71 13.09 6.66
CA GLY A 458 -13.67 14.21 7.61
C GLY A 458 -14.60 14.04 8.81
N LEU A 459 -15.06 12.81 9.09
CA LEU A 459 -15.98 12.47 10.17
C LEU A 459 -15.27 12.05 11.46
N MET A 460 -13.99 11.68 11.39
CA MET A 460 -13.16 11.36 12.55
C MET A 460 -11.77 12.01 12.45
N SER A 461 -11.29 12.48 13.60
CA SER A 461 -9.92 12.90 13.81
C SER A 461 -8.97 11.69 13.98
N ALA A 462 -7.68 11.92 13.81
CA ALA A 462 -6.65 10.91 14.07
C ALA A 462 -6.74 10.36 15.51
N GLY A 463 -6.97 11.21 16.50
CA GLY A 463 -7.08 10.79 17.90
C GLY A 463 -8.26 9.85 18.16
N GLU A 464 -9.41 10.11 17.52
CA GLU A 464 -10.58 9.23 17.57
C GLU A 464 -10.32 7.89 16.88
N CYS A 465 -9.57 7.88 15.77
CA CYS A 465 -9.13 6.64 15.12
C CYS A 465 -8.28 5.78 16.07
N VAL A 466 -7.36 6.40 16.81
CA VAL A 466 -6.55 5.68 17.81
C VAL A 466 -7.42 5.14 18.94
N ASN A 467 -8.41 5.91 19.43
CA ASN A 467 -9.35 5.45 20.45
C ASN A 467 -10.13 4.21 19.99
N GLN A 468 -10.59 4.18 18.73
CA GLN A 468 -11.28 2.99 18.20
C GLN A 468 -10.41 1.73 18.26
N LEU A 469 -9.12 1.82 17.89
CA LEU A 469 -8.22 0.66 17.97
C LEU A 469 -7.99 0.20 19.42
N VAL A 470 -7.92 1.13 20.37
CA VAL A 470 -7.76 0.79 21.79
C VAL A 470 -9.04 0.15 22.34
N GLU A 471 -10.19 0.81 22.17
CA GLU A 471 -11.44 0.42 22.84
C GLU A 471 -12.11 -0.79 22.18
N ARG A 472 -12.11 -0.83 20.84
CA ARG A 472 -12.83 -1.86 20.07
C ARG A 472 -11.98 -3.08 19.77
N VAL A 473 -10.66 -2.94 19.71
CA VAL A 473 -9.77 -4.08 19.37
C VAL A 473 -8.93 -4.51 20.58
N GLY A 474 -8.65 -3.59 21.51
CA GLY A 474 -7.76 -3.85 22.64
C GLY A 474 -6.29 -3.65 22.29
N HIS A 475 -5.95 -2.77 21.35
CA HIS A 475 -4.55 -2.39 21.14
C HIS A 475 -3.99 -1.62 22.33
N GLU A 476 -2.69 -1.75 22.59
CA GLU A 476 -1.98 -0.80 23.44
C GLU A 476 -1.96 0.58 22.77
N ARG A 477 -2.06 1.67 23.54
CA ARG A 477 -2.21 3.03 22.99
C ARG A 477 -1.08 3.41 22.02
N ALA A 478 0.18 3.23 22.40
CA ALA A 478 1.31 3.59 21.53
C ALA A 478 1.32 2.79 20.21
N THR A 479 0.91 1.53 20.27
CA THR A 479 0.75 0.66 19.10
C THR A 479 -0.35 1.17 18.17
N ALA A 480 -1.50 1.57 18.73
CA ALA A 480 -2.58 2.18 17.97
C ALA A 480 -2.18 3.53 17.34
N GLU A 481 -1.37 4.34 18.03
CA GLU A 481 -0.83 5.59 17.50
C GLU A 481 0.08 5.34 16.30
N GLY A 482 0.98 4.36 16.39
CA GLY A 482 1.84 3.95 15.27
C GLY A 482 1.03 3.45 14.06
N GLU A 483 -0.03 2.69 14.29
CA GLU A 483 -0.92 2.18 13.24
C GLU A 483 -1.65 3.30 12.49
N VAL A 484 -2.27 4.24 13.22
CA VAL A 484 -2.99 5.36 12.60
C VAL A 484 -2.01 6.30 11.89
N ARG A 485 -0.83 6.53 12.46
CA ARG A 485 0.24 7.30 11.84
C ARG A 485 0.67 6.71 10.50
N ARG A 486 0.94 5.41 10.45
CA ARG A 486 1.28 4.69 9.22
C ARG A 486 0.14 4.77 8.20
N SER A 487 -1.10 4.62 8.65
CA SER A 487 -2.29 4.68 7.78
C SER A 487 -2.46 6.03 7.08
N PHE A 488 -2.04 7.12 7.71
CA PHE A 488 -2.25 8.49 7.22
C PHE A 488 -1.00 9.23 6.75
N GLY A 489 0.19 8.63 6.90
CA GLY A 489 1.49 9.26 6.55
C GLY A 489 1.72 9.52 5.05
N GLY A 490 0.85 8.98 4.20
CA GLY A 490 0.84 9.17 2.74
C GLY A 490 1.52 8.06 1.94
N ASP A 491 2.08 7.05 2.60
CA ASP A 491 2.67 5.88 1.93
C ASP A 491 1.62 4.88 1.43
N TYR A 492 0.38 5.01 1.93
CA TYR A 492 -0.74 4.15 1.60
C TYR A 492 -1.86 4.95 0.98
N THR A 493 -2.52 4.38 -0.03
CA THR A 493 -3.75 4.94 -0.57
C THR A 493 -4.85 4.88 0.49
N PRO A 494 -5.84 5.80 0.47
CA PRO A 494 -6.98 5.79 1.39
C PRO A 494 -7.69 4.43 1.51
N LEU A 495 -7.85 3.70 0.40
CA LEU A 495 -8.48 2.38 0.42
C LEU A 495 -7.58 1.23 0.88
N TYR A 496 -6.30 1.46 1.14
CA TYR A 496 -5.36 0.37 1.47
C TYR A 496 -5.78 -0.36 2.74
N GLN A 497 -6.20 0.38 3.76
CA GLN A 497 -6.65 -0.20 5.03
C GLN A 497 -7.95 -1.01 4.87
N ALA A 498 -8.83 -0.58 3.97
CA ALA A 498 -10.05 -1.31 3.65
C ALA A 498 -9.80 -2.54 2.76
N GLY A 499 -8.76 -2.49 1.91
CA GLY A 499 -8.42 -3.53 0.93
C GLY A 499 -8.17 -4.91 1.56
N TYR A 500 -7.65 -4.96 2.79
CA TYR A 500 -7.50 -6.21 3.55
C TYR A 500 -8.82 -6.99 3.65
N MET A 501 -9.80 -6.43 4.36
CA MET A 501 -11.08 -7.11 4.62
C MET A 501 -11.95 -7.18 3.38
N LEU A 502 -12.02 -6.10 2.58
CA LEU A 502 -12.87 -6.09 1.40
C LEU A 502 -12.36 -7.07 0.33
N GLY A 503 -11.05 -7.14 0.11
CA GLY A 503 -10.45 -8.14 -0.77
C GLY A 503 -10.71 -9.58 -0.30
N ALA A 504 -10.58 -9.83 1.01
CA ALA A 504 -10.86 -11.13 1.59
C ALA A 504 -12.35 -11.54 1.43
N LEU A 505 -13.28 -10.61 1.68
CA LEU A 505 -14.71 -10.82 1.48
C LEU A 505 -15.05 -11.11 0.02
N GLN A 506 -14.41 -10.42 -0.93
CA GLN A 506 -14.56 -10.72 -2.36
C GLN A 506 -14.09 -12.14 -2.69
N LEU A 507 -12.89 -12.54 -2.26
CA LEU A 507 -12.39 -13.89 -2.47
C LEU A 507 -13.26 -14.96 -1.80
N TYR A 508 -13.78 -14.67 -0.61
CA TYR A 508 -14.69 -15.53 0.12
C TYR A 508 -16.02 -15.73 -0.61
N ALA A 509 -16.63 -14.64 -1.12
CA ALA A 509 -17.82 -14.70 -1.95
C ALA A 509 -17.57 -15.47 -3.26
N LEU A 510 -16.42 -15.25 -3.91
CA LEU A 510 -16.03 -15.97 -5.10
C LEU A 510 -15.86 -17.47 -4.84
N ARG A 511 -15.22 -17.85 -3.73
CA ARG A 511 -15.10 -19.25 -3.29
C ARG A 511 -16.48 -19.88 -3.12
N LYS A 512 -17.42 -19.18 -2.48
CA LYS A 512 -18.81 -19.66 -2.33
C LYS A 512 -19.49 -19.89 -3.68
N GLU A 513 -19.28 -19.01 -4.67
CA GLU A 513 -19.86 -19.15 -6.01
C GLU A 513 -19.24 -20.30 -6.81
N VAL A 514 -17.93 -20.51 -6.71
CA VAL A 514 -17.16 -21.41 -7.57
C VAL A 514 -17.01 -22.80 -6.96
N VAL A 515 -16.72 -22.88 -5.67
CA VAL A 515 -16.43 -24.13 -4.96
C VAL A 515 -17.70 -24.67 -4.28
N ASP A 516 -18.38 -23.85 -3.46
CA ASP A 516 -19.46 -24.36 -2.61
C ASP A 516 -20.79 -24.54 -3.36
N SER A 517 -21.23 -23.50 -4.09
CA SER A 517 -22.58 -23.46 -4.69
C SER A 517 -22.64 -24.02 -6.12
N GLY A 518 -21.48 -24.10 -6.79
CA GLY A 518 -21.39 -24.55 -8.18
C GLY A 518 -20.53 -25.79 -8.39
N MET A 519 -19.69 -26.18 -7.42
CA MET A 519 -18.65 -27.20 -7.57
C MET A 519 -17.95 -27.16 -8.94
N MET A 520 -17.72 -25.95 -9.46
CA MET A 520 -17.12 -25.74 -10.78
C MET A 520 -15.67 -26.24 -10.79
N MET A 521 -15.02 -26.22 -9.62
CA MET A 521 -13.68 -26.76 -9.41
C MET A 521 -13.41 -27.14 -7.95
N PRO A 522 -12.45 -28.03 -7.69
CA PRO A 522 -11.98 -28.36 -6.34
C PRO A 522 -11.32 -27.17 -5.62
N GLU A 523 -11.35 -27.18 -4.28
CA GLU A 523 -10.77 -26.15 -3.40
C GLU A 523 -9.30 -25.84 -3.73
N LYS A 524 -8.46 -26.86 -3.93
CA LYS A 524 -7.04 -26.69 -4.25
C LYS A 524 -6.82 -26.00 -5.59
N GLU A 525 -7.59 -26.41 -6.60
CA GLU A 525 -7.50 -25.82 -7.93
C GLU A 525 -7.95 -24.36 -7.91
N PHE A 526 -8.97 -24.04 -7.11
CA PHE A 526 -9.43 -22.68 -6.88
C PHE A 526 -8.30 -21.79 -6.32
N HIS A 527 -7.65 -22.21 -5.23
CA HIS A 527 -6.56 -21.46 -4.63
C HIS A 527 -5.34 -21.36 -5.57
N ASP A 528 -4.93 -22.47 -6.19
CA ASP A 528 -3.82 -22.47 -7.15
C ASP A 528 -4.08 -21.51 -8.32
N ARG A 529 -5.33 -21.42 -8.78
CA ARG A 529 -5.72 -20.54 -9.87
C ARG A 529 -5.69 -19.07 -9.45
N ILE A 530 -6.17 -18.71 -8.25
CA ILE A 530 -6.04 -17.34 -7.72
C ILE A 530 -4.57 -16.91 -7.80
N LEU A 531 -3.65 -17.70 -7.21
CA LEU A 531 -2.23 -17.36 -7.17
C LEU A 531 -1.57 -17.22 -8.55
N LYS A 532 -2.04 -17.96 -9.56
CA LYS A 532 -1.49 -17.92 -10.94
C LYS A 532 -2.06 -16.77 -11.79
N GLU A 533 -3.22 -16.23 -11.44
CA GLU A 533 -3.83 -15.12 -12.20
C GLU A 533 -3.19 -13.78 -11.88
N ASN A 534 -2.55 -13.62 -10.71
CA ASN A 534 -1.80 -12.41 -10.34
C ASN A 534 -2.69 -11.16 -10.26
N HIS A 535 -2.11 -10.01 -9.90
CA HIS A 535 -2.84 -8.79 -9.51
C HIS A 535 -3.93 -8.36 -10.50
N MET A 536 -5.15 -8.21 -9.96
CA MET A 536 -6.30 -7.60 -10.63
C MET A 536 -7.40 -7.29 -9.61
N PRO A 537 -8.40 -6.44 -9.96
CA PRO A 537 -9.64 -6.38 -9.20
C PRO A 537 -10.35 -7.74 -9.18
N ILE A 538 -10.86 -8.15 -8.01
CA ILE A 538 -11.44 -9.49 -7.82
C ILE A 538 -12.69 -9.71 -8.68
N GLU A 539 -13.40 -8.66 -9.10
CA GLU A 539 -14.51 -8.81 -10.05
C GLU A 539 -14.06 -9.29 -11.43
N LEU A 540 -12.88 -8.86 -11.90
CA LEU A 540 -12.30 -9.37 -13.14
C LEU A 540 -11.81 -10.81 -12.96
N LEU A 541 -11.29 -11.15 -11.78
CA LEU A 541 -10.98 -12.53 -11.42
C LEU A 541 -12.23 -13.40 -11.49
N ARG A 542 -13.34 -12.94 -10.89
CA ARG A 542 -14.64 -13.62 -10.96
C ARG A 542 -15.08 -13.85 -12.40
N ALA A 543 -14.92 -12.87 -13.29
CA ALA A 543 -15.21 -13.03 -14.71
C ALA A 543 -14.37 -14.13 -15.36
N LEU A 544 -13.08 -14.25 -15.02
CA LEU A 544 -12.22 -15.35 -15.48
C LEU A 544 -12.68 -16.72 -14.96
N PHE A 545 -12.99 -16.83 -13.67
CA PHE A 545 -13.41 -18.10 -13.07
C PHE A 545 -14.73 -18.62 -13.65
N LYS A 546 -15.65 -17.70 -13.96
CA LYS A 546 -17.01 -18.02 -14.39
C LYS A 546 -17.25 -17.82 -15.90
N GLU A 547 -16.20 -17.49 -16.64
CA GLU A 547 -16.25 -17.19 -18.09
C GLU A 547 -17.32 -16.15 -18.44
N LEU A 548 -17.48 -15.13 -17.58
CA LEU A 548 -18.50 -14.11 -17.77
C LEU A 548 -18.08 -13.18 -18.93
N PRO A 549 -19.03 -12.74 -19.77
CA PRO A 549 -18.73 -11.77 -20.80
C PRO A 549 -18.27 -10.46 -20.16
N VAL A 550 -17.23 -9.86 -20.75
CA VAL A 550 -16.75 -8.51 -20.41
C VAL A 550 -16.80 -7.65 -21.67
N GLU A 551 -17.25 -6.42 -21.50
CA GLU A 551 -17.35 -5.45 -22.57
C GLU A 551 -16.17 -4.49 -22.55
N ARG A 552 -15.94 -3.78 -23.66
CA ARG A 552 -14.86 -2.82 -23.77
C ARG A 552 -14.93 -1.81 -22.62
N GLU A 553 -16.09 -1.21 -22.36
CA GLU A 553 -16.33 -0.24 -21.28
C GLU A 553 -16.91 -0.87 -20.01
N PHE A 554 -16.38 -2.03 -19.61
CA PHE A 554 -16.85 -2.77 -18.44
C PHE A 554 -16.86 -1.90 -17.17
N LYS A 555 -17.99 -1.91 -16.47
CA LYS A 555 -18.21 -1.24 -15.18
C LYS A 555 -18.56 -2.29 -14.13
N ALA A 556 -17.92 -2.16 -12.98
CA ALA A 556 -18.14 -3.00 -11.82
C ALA A 556 -19.61 -2.97 -11.38
N ASN A 557 -20.19 -4.14 -11.15
CA ASN A 557 -21.55 -4.27 -10.64
C ASN A 557 -21.71 -5.40 -9.61
N TRP A 558 -20.65 -6.17 -9.36
CA TRP A 558 -20.70 -7.29 -8.45
C TRP A 558 -20.73 -6.84 -6.98
N ARG A 559 -21.90 -7.00 -6.36
CA ARG A 559 -22.10 -6.84 -4.93
C ARG A 559 -21.75 -8.15 -4.22
N PHE A 560 -20.55 -8.24 -3.66
CA PHE A 560 -20.00 -9.44 -3.02
C PHE A 560 -20.42 -9.66 -1.55
N TYR A 561 -21.01 -8.65 -0.91
CA TYR A 561 -21.49 -8.72 0.47
C TYR A 561 -23.02 -8.73 0.49
N GLU A 562 -23.61 -9.82 0.98
CA GLU A 562 -25.05 -9.94 1.24
C GLU A 562 -25.29 -9.68 2.73
N SER A 563 -26.17 -8.72 3.04
CA SER A 563 -26.53 -8.30 4.40
C SER A 563 -27.34 -9.32 5.18
#